data_AF-A0A7Y5DGE4-F1
#
_entry.id   AF-A0A7Y5DGE4-F1
#
_cell.length_a   1.000
_cell.length_b   1.000
_cell.length_c   1.000
_cell.angle_alpha   90.00
_cell.angle_beta   90.00
_cell.angle_gamma   90.00
#
_symmetry.space_group_name_H-M   'P 1'
#
loop_
_entity.id
_entity.type
_entity.pdbx_description
1 polymer ?
#
loop_
_entity_poly.entity_id
_entity_poly.type
_entity_poly.pdbx_seq_one_letter_code
_entity_poly.pdbx_strand_id
1 'polypeptide(L)'
;MAPSRLLNPLKRGTHHLYLYAKNHYQQGNVLTDLQTILGKRAGIEPKHIRNNDILVILLDEVADVFQRQPNNPYRLRDFVLRLRTDILQRPLHSRPQDIDSIFIQHCLSVLSIVKVREGTRILARIGKADRSILPLNRDDVAA
;
A
#
# COMPACT_ATOMS: atom_id res chain seq x y z
N MET A 1 5.75 36.83 1.84
CA MET A 1 4.58 35.99 1.53
C MET A 1 5.07 34.57 1.32
N ALA A 2 4.82 33.68 2.28
CA ALA A 2 5.17 32.26 2.14
C ALA A 2 4.13 31.58 1.24
N PRO A 3 4.53 30.69 0.32
CA PRO A 3 3.55 29.91 -0.43
C PRO A 3 2.85 28.97 0.54
N SER A 4 1.53 29.10 0.55
CA SER A 4 0.57 28.29 1.27
C SER A 4 0.96 26.82 1.19
N ARG A 5 1.26 26.21 2.34
CA ARG A 5 1.35 24.76 2.50
C ARG A 5 -0.02 24.18 2.14
N LEU A 6 -0.19 23.83 0.87
CA LEU A 6 -1.19 22.86 0.45
C LEU A 6 -0.86 21.57 1.21
N LEU A 7 -1.50 21.41 2.36
CA LEU A 7 -1.65 20.13 3.05
C LEU A 7 -2.30 19.20 2.03
N ASN A 8 -1.48 18.40 1.36
CA ASN A 8 -1.88 17.54 0.27
C ASN A 8 -3.02 16.61 0.76
N PRO A 9 -4.28 16.80 0.33
CA PRO A 9 -5.42 15.99 0.80
C PRO A 9 -5.21 14.50 0.51
N LEU A 10 -4.34 14.21 -0.45
CA LEU A 10 -3.88 12.88 -0.86
C LEU A 10 -3.30 12.03 0.28
N LYS A 11 -2.79 12.59 1.38
CA LYS A 11 -2.17 11.81 2.48
C LYS A 11 -3.16 11.21 3.49
N ARG A 12 -4.41 11.66 3.53
CA ARG A 12 -5.35 11.19 4.57
C ARG A 12 -5.93 9.80 4.30
N GLY A 13 -5.92 9.30 3.05
CA GLY A 13 -6.45 7.97 2.73
C GLY A 13 -5.41 6.84 2.62
N THR A 14 -4.11 7.17 2.56
CA THR A 14 -3.05 6.15 2.41
C THR A 14 -2.78 5.36 3.69
N HIS A 15 -3.17 5.87 4.86
CA HIS A 15 -3.08 5.11 6.10
C HIS A 15 -3.90 3.80 6.04
N HIS A 16 -5.00 3.77 5.29
CA HIS A 16 -5.78 2.55 5.08
C HIS A 16 -5.05 1.48 4.25
N LEU A 17 -4.10 1.86 3.37
CA LEU A 17 -3.23 0.90 2.70
C LEU A 17 -2.27 0.24 3.69
N TYR A 18 -1.70 1.02 4.63
CA TYR A 18 -0.89 0.47 5.70
C TYR A 18 -1.68 -0.41 6.66
N LEU A 19 -2.91 0.00 7.01
CA LEU A 19 -3.80 -0.79 7.86
C LEU A 19 -4.17 -2.11 7.18
N TYR A 20 -4.46 -2.08 5.88
CA TYR A 20 -4.72 -3.27 5.07
C TYR A 20 -3.50 -4.20 5.01
N ALA A 21 -2.32 -3.66 4.71
CA ALA A 21 -1.07 -4.41 4.67
C ALA A 21 -0.69 -5.02 6.04
N LYS A 22 -1.12 -4.40 7.14
CA LYS A 22 -0.90 -4.86 8.52
C LYS A 22 -2.04 -5.75 9.05
N ASN A 23 -2.92 -6.23 8.18
CA ASN A 23 -4.02 -7.16 8.49
C ASN A 23 -5.11 -6.60 9.43
N HIS A 24 -5.32 -5.28 9.46
CA HIS A 24 -6.40 -4.68 10.25
C HIS A 24 -7.79 -4.84 9.60
N TYR A 25 -7.81 -5.16 8.32
CA TYR A 25 -9.01 -5.47 7.56
C TYR A 25 -9.07 -6.98 7.29
N GLN A 26 -10.29 -7.51 7.20
CA GLN A 26 -10.50 -8.84 6.67
C GLN A 26 -10.09 -8.85 5.19
N GLN A 27 -9.13 -9.70 4.85
CA GLN A 27 -8.62 -9.80 3.48
C GLN A 27 -9.50 -10.73 2.66
N GLY A 28 -9.95 -10.24 1.51
CA GLY A 28 -10.66 -11.01 0.50
C GLY A 28 -9.83 -11.08 -0.78
N ASN A 29 -10.41 -10.61 -1.89
CA ASN A 29 -9.66 -10.44 -3.13
C ASN A 29 -8.84 -9.15 -3.06
N VAL A 30 -7.52 -9.28 -3.02
CA VAL A 30 -6.59 -8.16 -2.81
C VAL A 30 -6.80 -7.01 -3.80
N LEU A 31 -7.05 -7.29 -5.07
CA LEU A 31 -7.30 -6.23 -6.06
C LEU A 31 -8.62 -5.51 -5.74
N THR A 32 -9.68 -6.26 -5.44
CA THR A 32 -11.00 -5.69 -5.12
C THR A 32 -10.96 -4.86 -3.84
N ASP A 33 -10.23 -5.33 -2.83
CA ASP A 33 -10.05 -4.64 -1.57
C ASP A 33 -9.29 -3.32 -1.77
N LEU A 34 -8.21 -3.35 -2.55
CA LEU A 34 -7.41 -2.16 -2.87
C LEU A 34 -8.18 -1.16 -3.73
N GLN A 35 -8.96 -1.63 -4.70
CA GLN A 35 -9.89 -0.76 -5.46
C GLN A 35 -10.89 -0.08 -4.53
N THR A 36 -11.38 -0.79 -3.51
CA THR A 36 -12.32 -0.23 -2.53
C THR A 36 -11.67 0.83 -1.65
N ILE A 37 -10.48 0.55 -1.11
CA ILE A 37 -9.71 1.50 -0.30
C ILE A 37 -9.38 2.76 -1.11
N LEU A 38 -8.89 2.60 -2.33
CA LEU A 38 -8.48 3.71 -3.19
C LEU A 38 -9.68 4.48 -3.75
N GLY A 39 -10.76 3.78 -4.10
CA GLY A 39 -12.02 4.40 -4.52
C GLY A 39 -12.60 5.29 -3.41
N LYS A 40 -12.62 4.80 -2.16
CA LYS A 40 -13.03 5.59 -1.00
C LYS A 40 -12.15 6.83 -0.80
N ARG A 41 -10.83 6.68 -0.92
CA ARG A 41 -9.87 7.80 -0.83
C ARG A 41 -10.11 8.86 -1.90
N ALA A 42 -10.41 8.44 -3.13
CA ALA A 42 -10.55 9.34 -4.27
C ALA A 42 -11.99 9.87 -4.46
N GLY A 43 -12.98 9.31 -3.76
CA GLY A 43 -14.39 9.58 -4.03
C GLY A 43 -14.86 9.01 -5.38
N ILE A 44 -14.23 7.92 -5.82
CA ILE A 44 -14.47 7.26 -7.10
C ILE A 44 -15.00 5.85 -6.84
N GLU A 45 -15.93 5.36 -7.66
CA GLU A 45 -16.40 3.98 -7.51
C GLU A 45 -15.27 2.97 -7.76
N PRO A 46 -15.16 1.88 -6.95
CA PRO A 46 -14.04 0.94 -7.03
C PRO A 46 -13.79 0.36 -8.44
N LYS A 47 -14.86 0.12 -9.20
CA LYS A 47 -14.81 -0.42 -10.57
C LYS A 47 -14.04 0.46 -11.56
N HIS A 48 -13.86 1.74 -11.26
CA HIS A 48 -13.13 2.69 -12.10
C HIS A 48 -11.64 2.79 -11.74
N ILE A 49 -11.20 2.14 -10.66
CA ILE A 49 -9.79 2.06 -10.26
C ILE A 49 -9.14 0.88 -11.01
N ARG A 50 -8.18 1.15 -11.89
CA ARG A 50 -7.49 0.11 -12.66
C ARG A 50 -6.29 -0.43 -11.88
N ASN A 51 -5.85 -1.64 -12.20
CA ASN A 51 -4.68 -2.26 -11.57
C ASN A 51 -3.42 -1.37 -11.64
N ASN A 52 -3.20 -0.69 -12.77
CA ASN A 52 -2.09 0.25 -12.91
C ASN A 52 -2.17 1.42 -11.92
N ASP A 53 -3.39 1.93 -11.64
CA ASP A 53 -3.57 3.03 -10.69
C ASP A 53 -3.22 2.56 -9.26
N ILE A 54 -3.56 1.31 -8.92
CA ILE A 54 -3.18 0.65 -7.65
C ILE A 54 -1.66 0.53 -7.54
N LEU A 55 -1.02 0.01 -8.60
CA LEU A 55 0.43 -0.19 -8.65
C LEU A 55 1.20 1.11 -8.47
N VAL A 56 0.84 2.16 -9.21
CA VAL A 56 1.50 3.46 -9.12
C VAL A 56 1.43 3.99 -7.69
N ILE A 57 0.26 3.96 -7.07
CA ILE A 57 0.08 4.45 -5.70
C ILE A 57 0.91 3.63 -4.70
N LEU A 58 0.91 2.31 -4.82
CA LEU A 58 1.70 1.46 -3.92
C LEU A 58 3.21 1.67 -4.11
N LEU A 59 3.67 1.83 -5.35
CA LEU A 59 5.07 2.11 -5.67
C LEU A 59 5.50 3.48 -5.14
N ASP A 60 4.65 4.50 -5.23
CA ASP A 60 4.94 5.83 -4.66
C ASP A 60 5.14 5.75 -3.13
N GLU A 61 4.28 5.01 -2.43
CA GLU A 61 4.39 4.81 -0.98
C GLU A 61 5.65 3.99 -0.61
N VAL A 62 5.99 2.96 -1.39
CA VAL A 62 7.22 2.17 -1.20
C VAL A 62 8.48 2.98 -1.52
N ALA A 63 8.45 3.80 -2.58
CA ALA A 63 9.55 4.68 -2.95
C ALA A 63 9.83 5.71 -1.84
N ASP A 64 8.78 6.30 -1.28
CA ASP A 64 8.87 7.22 -0.15
C ASP A 64 9.45 6.54 1.11
N VAL A 65 9.10 5.27 1.36
CA VAL A 65 9.74 4.45 2.41
C VAL A 65 11.25 4.32 2.20
N PHE A 66 11.68 4.01 0.97
CA PHE A 66 13.10 3.83 0.66
C PHE A 66 13.88 5.14 0.69
N GLN A 67 13.33 6.22 0.13
CA GLN A 67 13.96 7.55 0.15
C GLN A 67 14.20 8.06 1.58
N ARG A 68 13.30 7.75 2.51
CA ARG A 68 13.44 8.14 3.92
C ARG A 68 14.38 7.25 4.73
N GLN A 69 14.91 6.18 4.12
CA GLN A 69 15.90 5.29 4.72
C GLN A 69 17.16 5.22 3.84
N PRO A 70 17.79 6.36 3.51
CA PRO A 70 18.88 6.42 2.54
C PRO A 70 20.11 5.59 2.95
N ASN A 71 20.27 5.35 4.26
CA ASN A 71 21.36 4.55 4.81
C ASN A 71 21.13 3.03 4.70
N ASN A 72 20.05 2.58 4.05
CA ASN A 72 19.76 1.15 3.85
C ASN A 72 19.52 0.81 2.37
N PRO A 73 20.55 0.96 1.50
CA PRO A 73 20.44 0.63 0.07
C PRO A 73 20.12 -0.86 -0.17
N TYR A 74 20.39 -1.72 0.82
CA TYR A 74 20.05 -3.14 0.76
C TYR A 74 18.54 -3.37 0.62
N ARG A 75 17.68 -2.49 1.15
CA ARG A 75 16.22 -2.68 1.06
C ARG A 75 15.66 -2.57 -0.35
N LEU A 76 16.11 -1.61 -1.16
CA LEU A 76 15.69 -1.51 -2.56
C LEU A 76 16.26 -2.67 -3.38
N ARG A 77 17.53 -3.01 -3.15
CA ARG A 77 18.17 -4.14 -3.83
C ARG A 77 17.45 -5.45 -3.50
N ASP A 78 17.16 -5.72 -2.23
CA ASP A 78 16.46 -6.91 -1.77
C ASP A 78 15.04 -6.97 -2.31
N PHE A 79 14.34 -5.83 -2.37
CA PHE A 79 13.03 -5.72 -3.01
C PHE A 79 13.07 -6.14 -4.48
N VAL A 80 14.01 -5.58 -5.26
CA VAL A 80 14.18 -5.92 -6.69
C VAL A 80 14.60 -7.38 -6.88
N LEU A 81 15.49 -7.90 -6.03
CA LEU A 81 15.94 -9.29 -6.10
C LEU A 81 14.81 -10.29 -5.80
N ARG A 82 13.98 -10.00 -4.79
CA ARG A 82 12.80 -10.82 -4.46
C ARG A 82 11.78 -10.80 -5.60
N LEU A 83 11.47 -9.61 -6.09
CA LEU A 83 10.57 -9.42 -7.22
C LEU A 83 11.05 -10.17 -8.46
N ARG A 84 12.34 -10.05 -8.81
CA ARG A 84 12.94 -10.78 -9.94
C ARG A 84 12.80 -12.28 -9.75
N THR A 85 13.11 -12.79 -8.55
CA THR A 85 13.03 -14.22 -8.25
C THR A 85 11.62 -14.75 -8.49
N ASP A 86 10.60 -14.06 -7.96
CA ASP A 86 9.21 -14.50 -8.07
C ASP A 86 8.66 -14.40 -9.51
N ILE A 87 9.12 -13.40 -10.28
CA ILE A 87 8.78 -13.28 -11.71
C ILE A 87 9.44 -14.38 -12.52
N LEU A 88 10.71 -14.71 -12.26
CA LEU A 88 11.44 -15.73 -13.02
C LEU A 88 10.99 -17.16 -12.71
N GLN A 89 10.42 -17.39 -11.52
CA GLN A 89 9.85 -18.69 -11.15
C GLN A 89 8.48 -18.95 -11.80
N ARG A 90 7.92 -17.98 -12.53
CA ARG A 90 6.64 -18.14 -13.20
C ARG A 90 6.77 -18.87 -14.54
N PRO A 91 5.74 -19.64 -14.95
CA PRO A 91 5.66 -20.19 -16.30
C PRO A 91 5.72 -19.08 -17.35
N LEU A 92 6.40 -19.34 -18.49
CA LEU A 92 6.56 -18.43 -19.63
C LEU A 92 5.24 -17.86 -20.21
N HIS A 93 4.09 -18.45 -19.87
CA HIS A 93 2.76 -18.05 -20.34
C HIS A 93 1.92 -17.32 -19.27
N SER A 94 2.54 -16.84 -18.20
CA SER A 94 1.82 -16.09 -17.16
C SER A 94 1.22 -14.81 -17.74
N ARG A 95 -0.02 -14.50 -17.36
CA ARG A 95 -0.71 -13.32 -17.88
C ARG A 95 -0.13 -12.05 -17.24
N PRO A 96 -0.21 -10.88 -17.90
CA PRO A 96 0.24 -9.61 -17.30
C PRO A 96 -0.40 -9.33 -15.92
N GLN A 97 -1.66 -9.73 -15.73
CA GLN A 97 -2.39 -9.59 -14.46
C GLN A 97 -1.76 -10.38 -13.31
N ASP A 98 -1.05 -11.48 -13.62
CA ASP A 98 -0.32 -12.28 -12.63
C ASP A 98 0.93 -11.54 -12.15
N ILE A 99 1.56 -10.76 -13.04
CA ILE A 99 2.73 -9.94 -12.72
C ILE A 99 2.31 -8.78 -11.82
N ASP A 100 1.26 -8.04 -12.19
CA ASP A 100 0.72 -6.93 -11.37
C ASP A 100 0.42 -7.39 -9.94
N SER A 101 -0.19 -8.57 -9.80
CA SER A 101 -0.52 -9.16 -8.51
C SER A 101 0.73 -9.43 -7.67
N ILE A 102 1.83 -9.91 -8.27
CA ILE A 102 3.12 -10.10 -7.58
C ILE A 102 3.66 -8.76 -7.08
N PHE A 103 3.70 -7.75 -7.95
CA PHE A 103 4.18 -6.42 -7.57
C PHE A 103 3.37 -5.83 -6.41
N ILE A 104 2.05 -5.94 -6.47
CA ILE A 104 1.14 -5.49 -5.40
C ILE A 104 1.46 -6.19 -4.09
N GLN A 105 1.61 -7.52 -4.11
CA GLN A 105 1.95 -8.29 -2.91
C GLN A 105 3.31 -7.90 -2.31
N HIS A 106 4.33 -7.71 -3.15
CA HIS A 106 5.64 -7.23 -2.68
C HIS A 106 5.54 -5.84 -2.06
N CYS A 107 4.78 -4.92 -2.66
CA CYS A 107 4.57 -3.60 -2.09
C CYS A 107 3.86 -3.68 -0.73
N LEU A 108 2.77 -4.44 -0.62
CA LEU A 108 2.06 -4.64 0.64
C LEU A 108 2.96 -5.27 1.71
N SER A 109 3.81 -6.23 1.34
CA SER A 109 4.80 -6.83 2.24
C SER A 109 5.79 -5.81 2.80
N VAL A 110 6.25 -4.85 1.98
CA VAL A 110 7.07 -3.73 2.47
C VAL A 110 6.26 -2.85 3.43
N LEU A 111 5.03 -2.49 3.06
CA LEU A 111 4.16 -1.61 3.87
C LEU A 111 3.76 -2.25 5.22
N SER A 112 3.68 -3.58 5.30
CA SER A 112 3.29 -4.31 6.51
C SER A 112 4.34 -4.19 7.63
N ILE A 113 5.63 -4.15 7.29
CA ILE A 113 6.72 -4.17 8.27
C ILE A 113 7.27 -2.77 8.61
N VAL A 114 6.95 -1.75 7.82
CA VAL A 114 7.50 -0.39 8.04
C VAL A 114 6.72 0.36 9.11
N LYS A 115 7.43 1.28 9.77
CA LYS A 115 6.82 2.27 10.67
C LYS A 115 6.25 3.42 9.84
N VAL A 116 4.98 3.76 10.06
CA VAL A 116 4.32 4.86 9.35
C VAL A 116 4.78 6.20 9.92
N ARG A 117 5.01 7.17 9.04
CA ARG A 117 5.47 8.51 9.41
C ARG A 117 4.55 9.58 8.84
N GLU A 118 4.30 10.60 9.64
CA GLU A 118 3.68 11.85 9.18
C GLU A 118 4.74 12.95 9.23
N GLY A 119 5.28 13.30 8.05
CA GLY A 119 6.46 14.16 7.96
C GLY A 119 7.67 13.51 8.62
N THR A 120 8.28 14.19 9.60
CA THR A 120 9.45 13.70 10.34
C THR A 120 9.08 12.77 11.50
N ARG A 121 7.83 12.79 11.96
CA ARG A 121 7.37 12.06 13.14
C ARG A 121 6.99 10.62 12.80
N ILE A 122 7.50 9.66 13.56
CA ILE A 122 7.00 8.28 13.55
C ILE A 122 5.67 8.26 14.31
N LEU A 123 4.62 7.77 13.66
CA LEU A 123 3.33 7.59 14.29
C LEU A 123 3.39 6.37 15.21
N ALA A 124 3.10 6.56 16.50
CA ALA A 124 2.98 5.46 17.46
C ALA A 124 1.75 4.59 17.16
N ARG A 125 0.71 5.19 16.56
CA ARG A 125 -0.50 4.52 16.05
C ARG A 125 -0.87 5.12 14.71
N ILE A 126 -1.18 4.26 13.73
CA ILE A 126 -1.43 4.62 12.32
C ILE A 126 -2.84 5.23 12.14
N GLY A 127 -3.72 5.02 13.12
CA GLY A 127 -5.14 5.33 13.05
C GLY A 127 -5.95 4.10 13.44
N LYS A 128 -7.26 4.15 13.24
CA LYS A 128 -8.15 2.98 13.36
C LYS A 128 -8.65 2.58 11.98
N ALA A 129 -8.79 1.28 11.76
CA ALA A 129 -9.47 0.77 10.59
C ALA A 129 -10.94 1.19 10.61
N ASP A 130 -11.45 1.61 9.46
CA ASP A 130 -12.84 2.02 9.27
C ASP A 130 -13.63 0.91 8.58
N ARG A 131 -14.59 0.34 9.31
CA ARG A 131 -15.51 -0.71 8.84
C ARG A 131 -16.37 -0.29 7.66
N SER A 132 -16.52 1.01 7.40
CA SER A 132 -17.24 1.55 6.24
C SER A 132 -16.45 1.42 4.93
N ILE A 133 -15.16 1.10 5.02
CA ILE A 133 -14.26 0.90 3.87
C ILE A 133 -14.16 -0.59 3.54
N LEU A 134 -13.77 -1.39 4.54
CA LEU A 134 -13.69 -2.84 4.44
C LEU A 134 -14.07 -3.47 5.78
N PRO A 135 -14.56 -4.73 5.80
CA PRO A 135 -14.81 -5.44 7.04
C PRO A 135 -13.54 -5.53 7.90
N LEU A 136 -13.68 -5.38 9.21
CA LEU A 136 -12.55 -5.44 10.14
C LEU A 136 -12.14 -6.89 10.39
N ASN A 137 -10.85 -7.10 10.63
CA ASN A 137 -10.38 -8.39 11.11
C ASN A 137 -10.86 -8.61 12.56
N ARG A 138 -11.12 -9.87 12.95
CA ARG A 138 -11.73 -10.21 14.26
C ARG A 138 -10.92 -9.68 15.44
N ASP A 139 -9.60 -9.65 15.31
CA ASP A 139 -8.68 -9.17 16.34
C ASP A 139 -8.78 -7.66 16.58
N ASP A 140 -9.25 -6.88 15.60
CA ASP A 140 -9.45 -5.43 15.70
C ASP A 140 -10.88 -5.05 16.13
N VAL A 141 -11.81 -6.00 16.21
CA VAL A 141 -13.16 -5.75 16.72
C VAL A 141 -13.16 -5.57 18.26
N ALA A 142 -12.11 -6.06 18.94
CA ALA A 142 -12.00 -6.07 20.41
C ALA A 142 -11.09 -4.97 21.01
N ALA A 143 -10.51 -4.07 20.18
CA ALA A 143 -9.49 -3.07 20.58
C ALA A 143 -9.96 -1.60 20.48
#